data_AF-A0A1V4ZUU1-F1
#
_entry.id   AF-A0A1V4ZUU1-F1
#
_cell.length_a   1.000
_cell.length_b   1.000
_cell.length_c   1.000
_cell.angle_alpha   90.00
_cell.angle_beta   90.00
_cell.angle_gamma   90.00
#
_symmetry.space_group_name_H-M   'P 1'
#
loop_
_entity.id
_entity.type
_entity.pdbx_description
1 polymer ?
#
loop_
_entity_poly.entity_id
_entity_poly.type
_entity_poly.pdbx_seq_one_letter_code
_entity_poly.pdbx_strand_id
1 'polypeptide(L)'
;MMNDIRIRTGAAFILSLAAFLNTTGAVAVMLWWLLFTRRFKSFNRSSIPIGSIVMVSAITLILQALYGTGISYGIRMSAILLVAIWLWSEQQPGEFLHLGVWLFGRRWGFELGVAADLAMLAFDDLLRDLSRIRIAWRIKSIQLTAGNLSKAAIVLVRRTIERATDTSELLAVRGYQRGGSFCPAFHTESGDFLGGIAAVAVGLFAIIPVSGFFILP
;
A
#
# COMPACT_ATOMS: atom_id res chain seq x y z
N MET A 1 -15.90 -1.37 -10.75
CA MET A 1 -14.78 -1.10 -9.81
C MET A 1 -13.50 -1.25 -10.61
N MET A 2 -12.41 -0.54 -10.30
CA MET A 2 -11.14 -0.74 -11.04
C MET A 2 -10.56 -2.12 -10.77
N ASN A 3 -10.90 -3.09 -11.63
CA ASN A 3 -10.57 -4.50 -11.40
C ASN A 3 -9.20 -4.89 -11.98
N ASP A 4 -8.75 -4.19 -13.02
CA ASP A 4 -7.42 -4.41 -13.60
C ASP A 4 -6.30 -3.80 -12.75
N ILE A 5 -5.50 -4.66 -12.12
CA ILE A 5 -4.36 -4.29 -11.28
C ILE A 5 -3.36 -3.37 -12.02
N ARG A 6 -3.20 -3.51 -13.34
CA ARG A 6 -2.24 -2.72 -14.13
C ARG A 6 -2.66 -1.26 -14.19
N ILE A 7 -3.95 -1.03 -14.49
CA ILE A 7 -4.51 0.32 -14.58
C ILE A 7 -4.56 0.95 -13.19
N ARG A 8 -4.87 0.16 -12.17
CA ARG A 8 -4.91 0.60 -10.77
C ARG A 8 -3.54 1.02 -10.22
N THR A 9 -2.51 0.20 -10.41
CA THR A 9 -1.14 0.57 -9.97
C THR A 9 -0.57 1.72 -10.80
N GLY A 10 -0.81 1.74 -12.11
CA GLY A 10 -0.44 2.87 -12.97
C GLY A 10 -1.12 4.17 -12.52
N ALA A 11 -2.43 4.14 -12.26
CA ALA A 11 -3.17 5.29 -11.75
C ALA A 11 -2.65 5.74 -10.38
N ALA A 12 -2.41 4.80 -9.44
CA ALA A 12 -1.88 5.11 -8.13
C ALA A 12 -0.49 5.77 -8.21
N PHE A 13 0.37 5.31 -9.12
CA PHE A 13 1.69 5.90 -9.35
C PHE A 13 1.57 7.33 -9.89
N ILE A 14 0.73 7.55 -10.91
CA ILE A 14 0.49 8.88 -11.51
C ILE A 14 -0.11 9.85 -10.49
N LEU A 15 -1.11 9.41 -9.71
CA LEU A 15 -1.77 10.24 -8.70
C LEU A 15 -0.82 10.58 -7.54
N SER A 16 0.03 9.64 -7.14
CA SER A 16 1.03 9.87 -6.10
C SER A 16 2.08 10.88 -6.56
N LEU A 17 2.53 10.77 -7.82
CA LEU A 17 3.45 11.75 -8.43
C LEU A 17 2.79 13.13 -8.56
N ALA A 18 1.53 13.18 -8.98
CA ALA A 18 0.74 14.41 -9.09
C ALA A 18 0.57 15.12 -7.73
N ALA A 19 0.27 14.36 -6.66
CA ALA A 19 0.16 14.88 -5.30
C ALA A 19 1.50 15.38 -4.74
N PHE A 20 2.61 14.75 -5.12
CA PHE A 20 3.94 15.15 -4.67
C PHE A 20 4.39 16.48 -5.31
N LEU A 21 4.17 16.62 -6.62
CA LEU A 21 4.65 17.76 -7.40
C LEU A 21 3.96 19.07 -7.03
N ASN A 22 2.65 19.06 -6.78
CA ASN A 22 1.90 20.30 -6.58
C ASN A 22 0.77 20.17 -5.55
N THR A 23 0.54 21.23 -4.79
CA THR A 23 -0.56 21.28 -3.79
C THR A 23 -1.93 21.24 -4.47
N THR A 24 -2.07 21.86 -5.64
CA THR A 24 -3.27 21.77 -6.49
C THR A 24 -3.50 20.34 -7.02
N GLY A 25 -2.42 19.65 -7.38
CA GLY A 25 -2.44 18.23 -7.73
C GLY A 25 -2.95 17.36 -6.58
N ALA A 26 -2.50 17.62 -5.35
CA ALA A 26 -2.99 16.90 -4.17
C ALA A 26 -4.51 17.09 -3.93
N VAL A 27 -5.05 18.30 -4.13
CA VAL A 27 -6.49 18.56 -4.02
C VAL A 27 -7.26 17.85 -5.14
N ALA A 28 -6.75 17.87 -6.37
CA ALA A 28 -7.35 17.15 -7.48
C ALA A 28 -7.35 15.62 -7.25
N VAL A 29 -6.29 15.08 -6.66
CA VAL A 29 -6.20 13.67 -6.24
C VAL A 29 -7.23 13.35 -5.16
N MET A 30 -7.43 14.23 -4.17
CA MET A 30 -8.48 14.06 -3.16
C MET A 30 -9.89 14.07 -3.77
N LEU A 31 -10.15 14.96 -4.73
CA LEU A 31 -11.42 15.01 -5.46
C LEU A 31 -11.63 13.76 -6.33
N TRP A 32 -10.60 13.33 -7.06
CA TRP A 32 -10.63 12.09 -7.82
C TRP A 32 -10.93 10.90 -6.90
N TRP A 33 -10.25 10.83 -5.76
CA TRP A 33 -10.46 9.80 -4.76
C TRP A 33 -11.92 9.78 -4.27
N LEU A 34 -12.53 10.93 -3.97
CA LEU A 34 -13.93 11.02 -3.55
C LEU A 34 -14.93 10.57 -4.64
N LEU A 35 -14.63 10.85 -5.90
CA LEU A 35 -15.51 10.52 -7.03
C LEU A 35 -15.45 9.03 -7.41
N PHE A 36 -14.25 8.43 -7.39
CA PHE A 36 -14.04 7.06 -7.84
C PHE A 36 -14.02 6.03 -6.70
N THR A 37 -13.74 6.43 -5.45
CA THR A 37 -13.81 5.55 -4.28
C THR A 37 -15.25 5.46 -3.77
N ARG A 38 -16.07 4.63 -4.43
CA ARG A 38 -17.46 4.44 -4.02
C ARG A 38 -17.57 3.45 -2.86
N ARG A 39 -17.78 4.01 -1.66
CA ARG A 39 -18.18 3.38 -0.38
C ARG A 39 -17.15 2.45 0.26
N PHE A 40 -16.80 2.82 1.49
CA PHE A 40 -16.20 2.05 2.60
C PHE A 40 -16.90 0.72 2.95
N LYS A 41 -17.37 -0.08 1.99
CA LYS A 41 -18.09 -1.33 2.28
C LYS A 41 -17.20 -2.43 2.85
N SER A 42 -15.87 -2.28 2.78
CA SER A 42 -14.90 -3.24 3.36
C SER A 42 -14.02 -2.62 4.46
N PHE A 43 -14.49 -1.56 5.14
CA PHE A 43 -13.77 -0.97 6.27
C PHE A 43 -13.79 -1.84 7.54
N ASN A 44 -14.50 -2.98 7.54
CA ASN A 44 -14.69 -3.81 8.73
C ASN A 44 -13.58 -4.85 8.97
N ARG A 45 -12.57 -4.97 8.11
CA ARG A 45 -11.62 -6.10 8.18
C ARG A 45 -10.21 -5.79 8.69
N SER A 46 -9.84 -4.52 8.92
CA SER A 46 -8.49 -4.22 9.41
C SER A 46 -8.38 -2.89 10.15
N SER A 47 -7.81 -2.88 11.36
CA SER A 47 -7.49 -1.68 12.15
C SER A 47 -6.28 -0.89 11.64
N ILE A 48 -5.67 -1.29 10.51
CA ILE A 48 -4.50 -0.66 9.92
C ILE A 48 -4.71 0.82 9.49
N PRO A 49 -5.85 1.25 8.89
CA PRO A 49 -5.95 2.61 8.35
C PRO A 49 -6.01 3.68 9.45
N ILE A 50 -6.43 3.32 10.67
CA ILE A 50 -6.50 4.26 11.79
C ILE A 50 -5.10 4.63 12.28
N GLY A 51 -4.20 3.66 12.38
CA GLY A 51 -2.82 3.88 12.83
C GLY A 51 -2.03 4.78 11.87
N SER A 52 -2.17 4.57 10.56
CA SER A 52 -1.48 5.38 9.56
C SER A 52 -1.99 6.82 9.50
N ILE A 53 -3.29 7.04 9.65
CA ILE A 53 -3.88 8.39 9.73
C ILE A 53 -3.35 9.15 10.94
N VAL A 54 -3.28 8.50 12.11
CA VAL A 54 -2.73 9.10 13.34
C VAL A 54 -1.24 9.42 13.20
N MET A 55 -0.48 8.56 12.53
CA MET A 55 0.95 8.79 12.31
C MET A 55 1.19 9.96 11.35
N VAL A 56 0.43 10.04 10.26
CA VAL A 56 0.53 11.16 9.29
C VAL A 56 0.08 12.47 9.92
N SER A 57 -0.96 12.47 10.76
CA SER A 57 -1.39 13.69 11.47
C SER A 57 -0.33 14.15 12.47
N ALA A 58 0.31 13.23 13.21
CA ALA A 58 1.39 13.57 14.13
C ALA A 58 2.60 14.19 13.41
N ILE A 59 3.04 13.59 12.30
CA ILE A 59 4.16 14.10 11.49
C ILE A 59 3.83 15.50 10.91
N THR A 60 2.60 15.68 10.45
CA THR A 60 2.11 16.98 9.94
C THR A 60 2.16 18.06 11.02
N LEU A 61 1.77 17.72 12.25
CA LEU A 61 1.73 18.65 13.38
C LEU A 61 3.16 19.04 13.83
N ILE A 62 4.09 18.08 13.81
CA ILE A 62 5.52 18.31 14.08
C ILE A 62 6.13 19.26 13.02
N LEU A 63 5.86 19.01 11.73
CA LEU A 63 6.37 19.85 10.63
C LEU A 63 5.77 21.26 10.63
N GLN A 64 4.50 21.41 11.01
CA GLN A 64 3.87 22.72 11.16
C GLN A 64 4.56 23.55 12.25
N ALA A 65 4.93 22.92 13.36
CA ALA A 65 5.60 23.59 14.47
C ALA A 65 7.05 23.98 14.14
N LEU A 66 7.76 23.20 13.31
CA LEU A 66 9.18 23.43 12.99
C LEU A 66 9.42 24.38 11.81
N TYR A 67 8.61 24.30 10.75
CA TYR A 67 8.92 24.97 9.47
C TYR A 67 7.78 25.84 8.91
N GLY A 68 6.62 25.89 9.56
CA GLY A 68 5.47 26.70 9.10
C GLY A 68 4.79 26.22 7.79
N THR A 69 5.39 25.25 7.09
CA THR A 69 4.92 24.66 5.82
C THR A 69 4.10 23.38 6.01
N GLY A 70 3.80 23.02 7.27
CA GLY A 70 3.15 21.77 7.64
C GLY A 70 1.78 21.56 7.00
N ILE A 71 0.97 22.60 6.79
CA ILE A 71 -0.36 22.47 6.16
C ILE A 71 -0.23 22.02 4.69
N SER A 72 0.67 22.62 3.90
CA SER A 72 0.88 22.22 2.50
C SER A 72 1.43 20.80 2.41
N TYR A 73 2.38 20.46 3.28
CA TYR A 73 2.95 19.10 3.34
C TYR A 73 1.91 18.06 3.80
N GLY A 74 1.10 18.39 4.80
CA GLY A 74 0.03 17.53 5.31
C GLY A 74 -1.03 17.22 4.25
N ILE A 75 -1.40 18.21 3.43
CA ILE A 75 -2.33 17.99 2.31
C ILE A 75 -1.73 17.02 1.28
N ARG A 76 -0.45 17.18 0.91
CA ARG A 76 0.21 16.27 -0.04
C ARG A 76 0.34 14.85 0.52
N MET A 77 0.79 14.73 1.76
CA MET A 77 0.98 13.42 2.40
C MET A 77 -0.34 12.71 2.70
N SER A 78 -1.39 13.44 3.06
CA SER A 78 -2.73 12.85 3.22
C SER A 78 -3.32 12.38 1.90
N ALA A 79 -3.13 13.12 0.80
CA ALA A 79 -3.53 12.68 -0.53
C ALA A 79 -2.81 11.39 -0.96
N ILE A 80 -1.48 11.32 -0.76
CA ILE A 80 -0.69 10.10 -1.02
C ILE A 80 -1.19 8.93 -0.14
N LEU A 81 -1.44 9.19 1.14
CA LEU A 81 -1.95 8.16 2.05
C LEU A 81 -3.32 7.65 1.61
N LEU A 82 -4.23 8.52 1.18
CA LEU A 82 -5.55 8.13 0.67
C LEU A 82 -5.45 7.24 -0.56
N VAL A 83 -4.57 7.58 -1.50
CA VAL A 83 -4.28 6.74 -2.68
C VAL A 83 -3.71 5.39 -2.27
N ALA A 84 -2.77 5.37 -1.32
CA ALA A 84 -2.18 4.14 -0.81
C ALA A 84 -3.21 3.24 -0.11
N ILE A 85 -4.08 3.81 0.73
CA ILE A 85 -5.17 3.10 1.40
C ILE A 85 -6.14 2.53 0.37
N TRP A 86 -6.50 3.31 -0.66
CA TRP A 86 -7.37 2.85 -1.74
C TRP A 86 -6.76 1.66 -2.48
N LEU A 87 -5.50 1.79 -2.92
CA LEU A 87 -4.76 0.73 -3.61
C LEU A 87 -4.69 -0.55 -2.77
N TRP A 88 -4.43 -0.42 -1.46
CA TRP A 88 -4.36 -1.55 -0.54
C TRP A 88 -5.72 -2.19 -0.28
N SER A 89 -6.80 -1.39 -0.22
CA SER A 89 -8.14 -1.88 0.13
C SER A 89 -8.78 -2.76 -0.95
N GLU A 90 -8.38 -2.59 -2.20
CA GLU A 90 -8.91 -3.33 -3.35
C GLU A 90 -7.99 -4.46 -3.81
N GLN A 91 -6.88 -4.68 -3.10
CA GLN A 91 -5.90 -5.69 -3.44
C GLN A 91 -6.45 -7.10 -3.22
N GLN A 92 -6.31 -7.96 -4.23
CA GLN A 92 -6.63 -9.39 -4.13
C GLN A 92 -5.36 -10.25 -4.04
N PRO A 93 -5.41 -11.42 -3.37
CA PRO A 93 -4.28 -12.34 -3.31
C PRO A 93 -3.87 -12.80 -4.73
N GLY A 94 -2.56 -12.83 -5.01
CA GLY A 94 -2.02 -13.25 -6.31
C GLY A 94 -1.86 -12.14 -7.35
N GLU A 95 -2.46 -10.95 -7.16
CA GLU A 95 -2.38 -9.85 -8.13
C GLU A 95 -0.94 -9.34 -8.37
N PHE A 96 -0.07 -9.41 -7.35
CA PHE A 96 1.34 -9.04 -7.50
C PHE A 96 2.11 -10.00 -8.40
N LEU A 97 1.71 -11.27 -8.45
CA LEU A 97 2.30 -12.24 -9.38
C LEU A 97 1.95 -11.87 -10.82
N HIS A 98 0.67 -11.57 -11.07
CA HIS A 98 0.21 -11.11 -12.40
C HIS A 98 0.93 -9.83 -12.84
N LEU A 99 1.06 -8.86 -11.93
CA LEU A 99 1.71 -7.59 -12.20
C LEU A 99 3.23 -7.74 -12.40
N GLY A 100 3.90 -8.52 -11.57
CA GLY A 100 5.34 -8.78 -11.66
C GLY A 100 5.71 -9.39 -13.00
N VAL A 101 5.00 -10.45 -13.41
CA VAL A 101 5.24 -11.15 -14.70
C VAL A 101 4.98 -10.22 -15.89
N TRP A 102 3.99 -9.33 -15.80
CA TRP A 102 3.71 -8.36 -16.85
C TRP A 102 4.79 -7.27 -16.96
N LEU A 103 5.27 -6.74 -15.83
CA LEU A 103 6.21 -5.61 -15.79
C LEU A 103 7.66 -6.03 -16.07
N PHE A 104 8.10 -7.16 -15.50
CA PHE A 104 9.50 -7.61 -15.56
C PHE A 104 9.69 -8.92 -16.34
N GLY A 105 8.64 -9.39 -17.01
CA GLY A 105 8.68 -10.58 -17.87
C GLY A 105 8.68 -11.89 -17.10
N ARG A 106 8.85 -13.00 -17.85
CA ARG A 106 8.59 -14.35 -17.34
C ARG A 106 9.51 -14.80 -16.20
N ARG A 107 10.80 -14.46 -16.21
CA ARG A 107 11.76 -14.97 -15.19
C ARG A 107 11.84 -14.07 -13.96
N TRP A 108 12.34 -12.84 -14.13
CA TRP A 108 12.51 -11.88 -13.04
C TRP A 108 11.17 -11.40 -12.49
N GLY A 109 10.19 -11.18 -13.36
CA GLY A 109 8.85 -10.77 -12.93
C GLY A 109 8.08 -11.82 -12.17
N PHE A 110 8.28 -13.09 -12.50
CA PHE A 110 7.72 -14.18 -11.71
C PHE A 110 8.33 -14.21 -10.30
N GLU A 111 9.66 -14.16 -10.18
CA GLU A 111 10.35 -14.17 -8.88
C GLU A 111 9.95 -12.98 -8.00
N LEU A 112 9.96 -11.77 -8.57
CA LEU A 112 9.53 -10.56 -7.86
C LEU A 112 8.05 -10.62 -7.48
N GLY A 113 7.20 -11.15 -8.36
CA GLY A 113 5.78 -11.32 -8.11
C GLY A 113 5.49 -12.32 -6.98
N VAL A 114 6.15 -13.48 -6.99
CA VAL A 114 6.05 -14.48 -5.91
C VAL A 114 6.61 -13.92 -4.61
N ALA A 115 7.77 -13.26 -4.65
CA ALA A 115 8.35 -12.65 -3.46
C ALA A 115 7.43 -11.59 -2.84
N ALA A 116 6.80 -10.75 -3.67
CA ALA A 116 5.83 -9.75 -3.21
C ALA A 116 4.58 -10.39 -2.60
N ASP A 117 4.03 -11.43 -3.23
CA ASP A 117 2.83 -12.13 -2.74
C ASP A 117 3.11 -12.87 -1.42
N LEU A 118 4.27 -13.54 -1.32
CA LEU A 118 4.73 -14.18 -0.08
C LEU A 118 5.03 -13.17 1.02
N ALA A 119 5.62 -12.03 0.69
CA ALA A 119 5.87 -10.97 1.67
C ALA A 119 4.55 -10.41 2.20
N MET A 120 3.56 -10.17 1.33
CA MET A 120 2.23 -9.71 1.71
C MET A 120 1.54 -10.70 2.67
N LEU A 121 1.57 -11.99 2.34
CA LEU A 121 1.05 -13.05 3.20
C LEU A 121 1.75 -13.05 4.57
N ALA A 122 3.08 -12.93 4.60
CA ALA A 122 3.85 -12.86 5.83
C ALA A 122 3.49 -11.61 6.68
N PHE A 123 3.23 -10.46 6.05
CA PHE A 123 2.79 -9.25 6.76
C PHE A 123 1.43 -9.43 7.42
N ASP A 124 0.44 -9.98 6.71
CA ASP A 124 -0.90 -10.24 7.26
C ASP A 124 -0.84 -11.20 8.45
N ASP A 125 0.00 -12.23 8.34
CA ASP A 125 0.25 -13.20 9.39
C ASP A 125 0.94 -12.58 10.62
N LEU A 126 1.91 -11.70 10.39
CA LEU A 126 2.62 -10.99 11.46
C LEU A 126 1.66 -10.08 12.24
N LEU A 127 0.75 -9.38 11.55
CA LEU A 127 -0.26 -8.55 12.19
C LEU A 127 -1.22 -9.39 13.06
N ARG A 128 -1.63 -10.55 12.58
CA ARG A 128 -2.45 -11.49 13.36
C ARG A 128 -1.69 -12.01 14.58
N ASP A 129 -0.43 -12.37 14.44
CA ASP A 129 0.37 -12.83 15.56
C ASP A 129 0.62 -11.73 16.59
N LEU A 130 0.84 -10.50 16.17
CA LEU A 130 0.98 -9.34 17.05
C LEU A 130 -0.31 -9.06 17.83
N SER A 131 -1.47 -9.23 17.19
CA SER A 131 -2.77 -9.14 17.87
C SER A 131 -2.93 -10.23 18.94
N ARG A 132 -2.52 -11.46 18.65
CA ARG A 132 -2.59 -12.60 19.59
C ARG A 132 -1.64 -12.42 20.78
N ILE A 133 -0.42 -11.95 20.53
CA ILE A 133 0.55 -11.62 21.60
C ILE A 133 -0.02 -10.53 22.51
N ARG A 134 -0.62 -9.49 21.93
CA ARG A 134 -1.25 -8.40 22.71
C ARG A 134 -2.38 -8.92 23.59
N ILE A 135 -3.22 -9.82 23.09
CA ILE A 135 -4.29 -10.47 23.88
C ILE A 135 -3.68 -11.33 25.00
N ALA A 136 -2.66 -12.13 24.70
CA ALA A 136 -1.98 -12.98 25.69
C ALA A 136 -1.33 -12.16 26.82
N TRP A 137 -0.72 -11.01 26.50
CA TRP A 137 -0.16 -10.10 27.52
C TRP A 137 -1.23 -9.47 28.40
N ARG A 138 -2.39 -9.12 27.82
CA ARG A 138 -3.53 -8.61 28.60
C ARG A 138 -4.03 -9.66 29.59
N ILE A 139 -4.09 -10.94 29.19
CA ILE A 139 -4.47 -12.06 30.07
C ILE A 139 -3.42 -12.28 31.17
N LYS A 140 -2.14 -12.20 30.82
CA LYS A 140 -1.03 -12.48 31.75
C LYS A 140 -0.64 -11.27 32.62
N SER A 141 -1.42 -10.17 32.57
CA SER A 141 -1.15 -8.90 33.28
C SER A 141 0.29 -8.38 33.15
N ILE A 142 0.94 -8.68 32.02
CA ILE A 142 2.32 -8.28 31.75
C ILE A 142 2.35 -6.80 31.36
N GLN A 143 3.17 -6.01 32.06
CA GLN A 143 3.42 -4.62 31.70
C GLN A 143 4.23 -4.51 30.39
N LEU A 144 3.91 -3.48 29.59
CA LEU A 144 4.63 -3.10 28.36
C LEU A 144 6.00 -2.52 28.71
N THR A 145 6.92 -3.37 29.14
CA THR A 145 8.32 -3.03 29.38
C THR A 145 9.15 -3.38 28.15
N ALA A 146 10.21 -2.60 27.85
CA ALA A 146 11.10 -2.83 26.70
C ALA A 146 11.64 -4.28 26.63
N GLY A 147 11.92 -4.90 27.79
CA GLY A 147 12.37 -6.31 27.86
C GLY A 147 11.31 -7.36 27.52
N ASN A 148 10.02 -7.03 27.59
CA ASN A 148 8.94 -7.91 27.14
C ASN A 148 8.71 -7.77 25.63
N LEU A 149 8.93 -6.56 25.09
CA LEU A 149 8.88 -6.30 23.66
C LEU A 149 9.93 -7.09 22.89
N SER A 150 11.17 -7.14 23.39
CA SER A 150 12.23 -7.93 22.76
C SER A 150 11.90 -9.44 22.72
N LYS A 151 11.31 -9.98 23.79
CA LYS A 151 10.85 -11.38 23.83
C LYS A 151 9.76 -11.66 22.80
N ALA A 152 8.79 -10.76 22.63
CA ALA A 152 7.79 -10.89 21.57
C ALA A 152 8.41 -10.84 20.18
N ALA A 153 9.36 -9.93 19.96
CA ALA A 153 10.06 -9.82 18.68
C ALA A 153 10.80 -11.12 18.32
N ILE A 154 11.53 -11.71 19.27
CA ILE A 154 12.24 -12.99 19.06
C ILE A 154 11.26 -14.10 18.69
N VAL A 155 10.13 -14.20 19.40
CA VAL A 155 9.10 -15.22 19.09
C VAL A 155 8.49 -15.01 17.70
N LEU A 156 8.23 -13.76 17.32
CA LEU A 156 7.71 -13.43 15.99
C LEU A 156 8.70 -13.81 14.89
N VAL A 157 9.96 -13.38 15.03
CA VAL A 157 11.02 -13.67 14.05
C VAL A 157 11.20 -15.17 13.88
N ARG A 158 11.23 -15.92 14.99
CA ARG A 158 11.35 -17.38 14.94
C ARG A 158 10.20 -18.03 14.18
N ARG A 159 8.95 -17.64 14.48
CA ARG A 159 7.76 -18.15 13.78
C ARG A 159 7.77 -17.81 12.29
N THR A 160 8.21 -16.60 11.92
CA THR A 160 8.30 -16.21 10.51
C THR A 160 9.35 -17.02 9.76
N ILE A 161 10.48 -17.34 10.40
CA ILE A 161 11.52 -18.20 9.80
C ILE A 161 10.99 -19.63 9.63
N GLU A 162 10.35 -20.20 10.66
CA GLU A 162 9.76 -21.55 10.59
C GLU A 162 8.73 -21.65 9.46
N ARG A 163 7.80 -20.68 9.34
CA ARG A 163 6.84 -20.65 8.22
C ARG A 163 7.49 -20.45 6.86
N ALA A 164 8.55 -19.64 6.79
CA ALA A 164 9.29 -19.44 5.54
C ALA A 164 9.94 -20.75 5.08
N THR A 165 10.51 -21.52 6.01
CA THR A 165 11.06 -22.85 5.73
C THR A 165 9.99 -23.80 5.23
N ASP A 166 8.86 -23.92 5.93
CA ASP A 166 7.74 -24.77 5.50
C ASP A 166 7.24 -24.39 4.09
N THR A 167 7.12 -23.09 3.83
CA THR A 167 6.70 -22.59 2.51
C THR A 167 7.74 -22.92 1.43
N SER A 168 9.03 -22.81 1.76
CA SER A 168 10.12 -23.14 0.83
C SER A 168 10.16 -24.63 0.47
N GLU A 169 9.91 -25.52 1.44
CA GLU A 169 9.84 -26.96 1.21
C GLU A 169 8.62 -27.32 0.35
N LEU A 170 7.47 -26.73 0.63
CA LEU A 170 6.26 -26.92 -0.18
C LEU A 170 6.46 -26.46 -1.63
N LEU A 171 7.16 -25.33 -1.84
CA LEU A 171 7.51 -24.85 -3.17
C LEU A 171 8.48 -25.82 -3.86
N ALA A 172 9.51 -26.29 -3.15
CA ALA A 172 10.48 -27.24 -3.69
C ALA A 172 9.84 -28.57 -4.10
N VAL A 173 8.92 -29.12 -3.29
CA VAL A 173 8.16 -30.35 -3.60
C VAL A 173 7.28 -30.16 -4.84
N ARG A 174 6.77 -28.95 -5.07
CA ARG A 174 6.01 -28.60 -6.29
C ARG A 174 6.91 -28.35 -7.52
N GLY A 175 8.21 -28.62 -7.40
CA GLY A 175 9.18 -28.44 -8.48
C GLY A 175 9.66 -27.00 -8.66
N TYR A 176 9.38 -26.10 -7.70
CA TYR A 176 9.91 -24.75 -7.74
C TYR A 176 11.40 -24.76 -7.38
N GLN A 177 12.26 -24.41 -8.33
CA GLN A 177 13.70 -24.28 -8.10
C GLN A 177 14.18 -22.85 -8.32
N ARG A 178 13.84 -22.25 -9.47
CA ARG A 178 14.10 -20.85 -9.81
C ARG A 178 13.39 -20.48 -11.10
N GLY A 179 12.81 -19.28 -11.18
CA GLY A 179 12.26 -18.67 -12.39
C GLY A 179 11.11 -19.48 -13.00
N GLY A 180 9.87 -19.07 -12.71
CA GLY A 180 8.67 -19.70 -13.26
C GLY A 180 8.22 -19.10 -14.60
N SER A 181 7.15 -19.67 -15.16
CA SER A 181 6.32 -18.98 -16.13
C SER A 181 4.88 -19.09 -15.69
N PHE A 182 4.21 -17.96 -15.57
CA PHE A 182 2.80 -17.88 -15.23
C PHE A 182 2.09 -17.10 -16.33
N CYS A 183 0.93 -17.57 -16.76
CA CYS A 183 0.11 -16.88 -17.74
C CYS A 183 -0.81 -15.92 -16.98
N PRO A 184 -0.56 -14.61 -17.00
CA PRO A 184 -1.38 -13.69 -16.24
C PRO A 184 -2.75 -13.55 -16.93
N ALA A 185 -3.81 -13.92 -16.24
CA ALA A 185 -5.17 -13.57 -16.62
C ALA A 185 -5.51 -12.20 -16.01
N PHE A 186 -6.01 -11.28 -16.83
CA PHE A 186 -6.46 -9.97 -16.39
C PHE A 186 -7.94 -9.81 -16.72
N HIS A 187 -8.72 -9.33 -15.75
CA HIS A 187 -10.13 -9.03 -15.93
C HIS A 187 -10.31 -7.52 -15.95
N THR A 188 -10.57 -6.96 -17.12
CA THR A 188 -10.80 -5.52 -17.30
C THR A 188 -12.30 -5.26 -17.32
N GLU A 189 -12.77 -4.36 -16.45
CA GLU A 189 -14.15 -3.85 -16.47
C GLU A 189 -14.19 -2.47 -17.17
N SER A 190 -15.30 -2.10 -17.81
CA SER A 190 -15.41 -0.83 -18.54
C SER A 190 -15.24 0.41 -17.65
N GLY A 191 -15.50 0.28 -16.34
CA GLY A 191 -15.22 1.31 -15.34
C GLY A 191 -13.72 1.57 -15.12
N ASP A 192 -12.85 0.62 -15.47
CA ASP A 192 -11.41 0.71 -15.22
C ASP A 192 -10.77 1.76 -16.12
N PHE A 193 -11.27 1.82 -17.36
CA PHE A 193 -10.80 2.75 -18.38
C PHE A 193 -11.14 4.19 -18.01
N LEU A 194 -12.35 4.43 -17.49
CA LEU A 194 -12.78 5.77 -17.07
C LEU A 194 -11.95 6.28 -15.87
N GLY A 195 -11.69 5.40 -14.89
CA GLY A 195 -10.85 5.73 -13.74
C GLY A 195 -9.39 5.99 -14.14
N GLY A 196 -8.84 5.16 -15.04
CA GLY A 196 -7.50 5.34 -15.59
C GLY A 196 -7.33 6.66 -16.37
N ILE A 197 -8.27 6.99 -17.26
CA ILE A 197 -8.26 8.26 -18.00
C ILE A 197 -8.36 9.45 -17.04
N ALA A 198 -9.24 9.38 -16.05
CA ALA A 198 -9.38 10.45 -15.07
C ALA A 198 -8.08 10.65 -14.26
N ALA A 199 -7.37 9.58 -13.92
CA ALA A 199 -6.07 9.68 -13.24
C ALA A 199 -4.98 10.30 -14.14
N VAL A 200 -4.95 9.94 -15.43
CA VAL A 200 -4.06 10.55 -16.42
C VAL A 200 -4.38 12.04 -16.58
N ALA A 201 -5.66 12.42 -16.62
CA ALA A 201 -6.08 13.81 -16.69
C ALA A 201 -5.59 14.59 -15.46
N VAL A 202 -5.75 14.05 -14.24
CA VAL A 202 -5.22 14.66 -13.00
C VAL A 202 -3.69 14.80 -13.05
N GLY A 203 -2.99 13.78 -13.55
CA GLY A 203 -1.54 13.86 -13.76
C GLY A 203 -1.14 14.96 -14.74
N LEU A 204 -1.85 15.08 -15.86
CA LEU A 204 -1.65 16.15 -16.84
C LEU A 204 -1.92 17.54 -16.24
N PHE A 205 -3.01 17.69 -15.48
CA PHE A 205 -3.33 18.93 -14.76
C PHE A 205 -2.26 19.29 -13.70
N ALA A 206 -1.62 18.30 -13.08
CA ALA A 206 -0.55 18.54 -12.11
C ALA A 206 0.78 18.94 -12.77
N ILE A 207 1.06 18.44 -13.98
CA ILE A 207 2.26 18.74 -14.76
C ILE A 207 2.13 20.10 -15.46
N ILE A 208 0.92 20.50 -15.90
CA ILE A 208 0.70 21.85 -16.43
C ILE A 208 1.06 22.84 -15.31
N PRO A 209 2.18 23.57 -15.47
CA PRO A 209 2.62 24.42 -14.40
C PRO A 209 1.64 25.58 -14.31
N VAL A 210 0.94 25.68 -13.17
CA VAL A 210 0.29 26.94 -12.75
C VAL A 210 1.38 27.93 -12.31
N SER A 211 2.52 27.96 -13.01
CA SER A 211 3.63 28.90 -12.78
C SER A 211 3.32 30.30 -13.33
N GLY A 212 2.06 30.58 -13.66
CA GLY A 212 1.57 31.92 -13.95
C GLY A 212 1.01 32.68 -12.74
N PHE A 213 0.74 32.04 -11.59
CA PHE A 213 -0.02 32.71 -10.52
C PHE A 213 0.57 32.67 -9.10
N PHE A 214 1.58 31.86 -8.80
CA PHE A 214 2.21 31.88 -7.48
C PHE A 214 3.73 31.91 -7.60
N ILE A 215 4.21 33.04 -8.10
CA ILE A 215 5.54 33.56 -7.81
C ILE A 215 5.38 34.48 -6.58
N LEU A 216 6.20 34.19 -5.55
CA LEU A 216 6.64 35.02 -4.41
C LEU A 216 5.78 35.10 -3.13
N PRO A 217 6.42 35.29 -1.95
CA PRO A 217 7.77 34.90 -1.50
C PRO A 217 7.77 33.98 -0.27
#